data_AF-A0A534MCL8-F1
#
_entry.id   AF-A0A534MCL8-F1
#
_cell.length_a   1.000
_cell.length_b   1.000
_cell.length_c   1.000
_cell.angle_alpha   90.00
_cell.angle_beta   90.00
_cell.angle_gamma   90.00
#
_symmetry.space_group_name_H-M   'P 1'
#
loop_
_entity.id
_entity.type
_entity.pdbx_description
1 polymer ?
#
loop_
_entity_poly.entity_id
_entity_poly.type
_entity_poly.pdbx_seq_one_letter_code
_entity_poly.pdbx_strand_id
1 'polypeptide(L)'
;MDQHEMFTEVVANVAKMCAVSAMTAPKSGGQLFLKGSKPFIETTIVRDKETLHRLAEWLRARGTKLKNPIFFRDADTTEKVDLILFIGLEKWYPPMYDCGACGYGTCNEFLRAAPVHHTEESRDWEFLGPICQIRCIDLGIAVGSAAKLASMNNVDTRCQTRVAAAARHLGIIHSDLAVALSMSVSHKNIFF
;
A
#
# COMPACT_ATOMS: atom_id res chain seq x y z
N MET A 1 -6.09 -13.66 -28.38
CA MET A 1 -5.36 -13.58 -27.11
C MET A 1 -4.05 -14.30 -27.27
N ASP A 2 -2.93 -13.58 -27.23
CA ASP A 2 -1.61 -14.22 -27.16
C ASP A 2 -1.31 -14.66 -25.72
N GLN A 3 -0.22 -15.42 -25.53
CA GLN A 3 0.13 -15.98 -24.23
C GLN A 3 0.39 -14.89 -23.17
N HIS A 4 0.98 -13.76 -23.57
CA HIS A 4 1.29 -12.67 -22.65
C HIS A 4 0.01 -11.94 -22.21
N GLU A 5 -0.91 -11.71 -23.13
CA GLU A 5 -2.22 -11.15 -22.84
C GLU A 5 -3.01 -12.04 -21.86
N MET A 6 -3.03 -13.35 -22.10
CA MET A 6 -3.65 -14.32 -21.19
C MET A 6 -3.02 -14.28 -19.79
N PHE A 7 -1.69 -14.23 -19.71
CA PHE A 7 -0.99 -14.19 -18.43
C PHE A 7 -1.30 -12.91 -17.66
N THR A 8 -1.21 -11.75 -18.30
CA THR A 8 -1.51 -10.47 -17.65
C THR A 8 -2.97 -10.35 -17.21
N GLU A 9 -3.91 -10.95 -17.95
CA GLU A 9 -5.31 -11.07 -17.52
C GLU A 9 -5.46 -11.93 -16.25
N VAL A 10 -4.81 -13.09 -16.20
CA VAL A 10 -4.83 -13.96 -15.02
C VAL A 10 -4.21 -13.27 -13.80
N VAL A 11 -3.09 -12.57 -13.96
CA VAL A 11 -2.47 -11.77 -12.87
C VAL A 11 -3.45 -10.71 -12.36
N ALA A 12 -4.19 -10.05 -13.25
CA ALA A 12 -5.22 -9.08 -12.85
C ALA A 12 -6.36 -9.73 -12.04
N ASN A 13 -6.74 -10.97 -12.35
CA ASN A 13 -7.73 -11.70 -11.58
C ASN A 13 -7.19 -12.10 -10.19
N VAL A 14 -5.94 -12.58 -10.10
CA VAL A 14 -5.28 -12.85 -8.81
C VAL A 14 -5.17 -11.57 -7.98
N ALA A 15 -4.82 -10.43 -8.58
CA ALA A 15 -4.76 -9.14 -7.90
C ALA A 15 -6.11 -8.71 -7.30
N LYS A 16 -7.22 -8.93 -8.01
CA LYS A 16 -8.57 -8.69 -7.48
C LYS A 16 -8.85 -9.59 -6.27
N MET A 17 -8.47 -10.87 -6.32
CA MET A 17 -8.60 -11.77 -5.18
C MET A 17 -7.73 -11.31 -4.00
N CYS A 18 -6.51 -10.83 -4.27
CA CYS A 18 -5.60 -10.27 -3.26
C CYS A 18 -6.21 -9.02 -2.59
N ALA A 19 -6.85 -8.15 -3.36
CA ALA A 19 -7.55 -6.98 -2.84
C ALA A 19 -8.70 -7.36 -1.89
N VAL A 20 -9.50 -8.37 -2.26
CA VAL A 20 -10.55 -8.92 -1.38
C VAL A 20 -9.94 -9.52 -0.11
N SER A 21 -8.86 -10.30 -0.26
CA SER A 21 -8.17 -10.92 0.88
C SER A 21 -7.63 -9.87 1.86
N ALA A 22 -7.04 -8.78 1.36
CA ALA A 22 -6.60 -7.65 2.18
C ALA A 22 -7.76 -7.00 2.94
N MET A 23 -8.88 -6.76 2.26
CA MET A 23 -10.09 -6.17 2.86
C MET A 23 -10.65 -7.06 3.99
N THR A 24 -10.69 -8.38 3.80
CA THR A 24 -11.26 -9.32 4.77
C THR A 24 -10.28 -9.78 5.84
N ALA A 25 -9.00 -9.40 5.74
CA ALA A 25 -7.97 -9.82 6.68
C ALA A 25 -8.36 -9.46 8.13
N PRO A 26 -8.03 -10.30 9.13
CA PRO A 26 -8.37 -10.04 10.52
C PRO A 26 -7.72 -8.72 10.99
N LYS A 27 -8.49 -7.91 11.71
CA LYS A 27 -8.11 -6.55 12.11
C LYS A 27 -8.69 -6.19 13.47
N SER A 28 -7.98 -5.34 14.19
CA SER A 28 -8.32 -4.93 15.54
C SER A 28 -9.59 -4.07 15.58
N GLY A 29 -10.35 -4.16 16.68
CA GLY A 29 -11.54 -3.34 16.89
C GLY A 29 -12.76 -3.78 16.07
N GLY A 30 -12.92 -5.10 15.80
CA GLY A 30 -14.06 -5.64 15.04
C GLY A 30 -15.44 -5.17 15.56
N GLN A 31 -15.57 -5.02 16.88
CA GLN A 31 -16.76 -4.48 17.55
C GLN A 31 -17.10 -3.04 17.17
N LEU A 32 -16.15 -2.26 16.65
CA LEU A 32 -16.40 -0.89 16.19
C LEU A 32 -17.21 -0.88 14.89
N PHE A 33 -17.05 -1.88 14.02
CA PHE A 33 -17.89 -2.02 12.83
C PHE A 33 -19.34 -2.30 13.20
N LEU A 34 -19.59 -3.10 14.24
CA LEU A 34 -20.95 -3.30 14.78
C LEU A 34 -21.58 -2.01 15.33
N LYS A 35 -20.75 -1.02 15.67
CA LYS A 35 -21.16 0.32 16.11
C LYS A 35 -21.18 1.35 14.97
N GLY A 36 -21.10 0.90 13.72
CA GLY A 36 -21.23 1.74 12.52
C GLY A 36 -19.95 2.41 12.04
N SER A 37 -18.77 2.03 12.56
CA SER A 37 -17.52 2.50 11.99
C SER A 37 -17.31 1.99 10.57
N LYS A 38 -16.62 2.77 9.73
CA LYS A 38 -16.42 2.48 8.29
C LYS A 38 -15.15 1.67 8.04
N PRO A 39 -15.06 0.92 6.92
CA PRO A 39 -13.80 0.33 6.48
C PRO A 39 -12.70 1.38 6.36
N PHE A 40 -11.47 0.99 6.69
CA PHE A 40 -10.28 1.84 6.64
C PHE A 40 -9.14 1.22 5.82
N ILE A 41 -9.40 0.10 5.13
CA ILE A 41 -8.48 -0.49 4.16
C ILE A 41 -8.91 -0.03 2.77
N GLU A 42 -8.01 0.63 2.06
CA GLU A 42 -8.19 1.03 0.67
C GLU A 42 -7.34 0.10 -0.21
N THR A 43 -7.87 -0.27 -1.38
CA THR A 43 -7.13 -1.05 -2.38
C THR A 43 -7.32 -0.48 -3.78
N THR A 44 -6.22 -0.28 -4.50
CA THR A 44 -6.23 0.20 -5.89
C THR A 44 -5.33 -0.67 -6.75
N ILE A 45 -5.78 -1.07 -7.95
CA ILE A 45 -4.95 -1.82 -8.90
C ILE A 45 -4.58 -0.90 -10.06
N VAL A 46 -3.28 -0.84 -10.38
CA VAL A 46 -2.74 -0.13 -11.54
C VAL A 46 -2.10 -1.15 -12.49
N ARG A 47 -2.47 -1.09 -13.77
CA ARG A 47 -1.91 -1.97 -14.82
C ARG A 47 -1.62 -1.24 -16.13
N ASP A 48 -2.07 -0.01 -16.29
CA ASP A 48 -1.82 0.77 -17.49
C ASP A 48 -0.38 1.29 -17.49
N LYS A 49 0.27 1.25 -18.66
CA LYS A 49 1.69 1.61 -18.79
C LYS A 49 1.95 3.09 -18.53
N GLU A 50 0.97 3.96 -18.79
CA GLU A 50 1.09 5.40 -18.52
C GLU A 50 1.24 5.67 -17.02
N THR A 51 0.37 5.11 -16.19
CA THR A 51 0.44 5.30 -14.74
C THR A 51 1.67 4.64 -14.14
N LEU A 52 2.07 3.44 -14.61
CA LEU A 52 3.33 2.81 -14.18
C LEU A 52 4.56 3.67 -14.52
N HIS A 53 4.58 4.28 -15.71
CA HIS A 53 5.65 5.20 -16.08
C HIS A 53 5.68 6.45 -15.19
N ARG A 54 4.52 7.05 -14.91
CA ARG A 54 4.41 8.21 -13.99
C ARG A 54 4.91 7.89 -12.58
N LEU A 55 4.63 6.68 -12.07
CA LEU A 55 5.16 6.20 -10.80
C LEU A 55 6.69 6.10 -10.82
N ALA A 56 7.25 5.53 -11.89
CA ALA A 56 8.70 5.41 -12.06
C ALA A 56 9.40 6.78 -12.15
N GLU A 57 8.83 7.72 -12.89
CA GLU A 57 9.36 9.10 -12.99
C GLU A 57 9.34 9.82 -11.64
N TRP A 58 8.26 9.66 -10.86
CA TRP A 58 8.22 10.21 -9.51
C TRP A 58 9.31 9.61 -8.62
N LEU A 59 9.52 8.29 -8.69
CA LEU A 59 10.58 7.60 -7.94
C LEU A 59 11.97 8.11 -8.34
N ARG A 60 12.24 8.30 -9.64
CA ARG A 60 13.51 8.88 -10.12
C ARG A 60 13.72 10.30 -9.61
N ALA A 61 12.70 11.14 -9.69
CA ALA A 61 12.75 12.51 -9.16
C ALA A 61 13.02 12.52 -7.64
N ARG A 62 12.35 11.64 -6.89
CA ARG A 62 12.57 11.49 -5.44
C ARG A 62 13.97 10.98 -5.13
N GLY A 63 14.47 10.01 -5.90
CA GLY A 63 15.83 9.47 -5.79
C GLY A 63 16.89 10.54 -5.98
N THR A 64 16.74 11.41 -6.99
CA THR A 64 17.61 12.57 -7.23
C THR A 64 17.57 13.54 -6.05
N LYS A 65 16.37 13.92 -5.60
CA LYS A 65 16.18 14.84 -4.48
C LYS A 65 16.83 14.34 -3.17
N LEU A 66 16.66 13.05 -2.86
CA LEU A 66 17.19 12.43 -1.65
C LEU A 66 18.61 11.89 -1.79
N LYS A 67 19.21 11.94 -2.99
CA LYS A 67 20.49 11.30 -3.33
C LYS A 67 20.55 9.83 -2.90
N ASN A 68 19.44 9.11 -3.09
CA ASN A 68 19.30 7.72 -2.65
C ASN A 68 19.12 6.77 -3.85
N PRO A 69 20.11 5.92 -4.17
CA PRO A 69 20.09 5.07 -5.36
C PRO A 69 18.98 4.00 -5.33
N ILE A 70 18.44 3.66 -4.14
CA ILE A 70 17.42 2.62 -4.01
C ILE A 70 16.11 3.02 -4.74
N PHE A 71 15.83 4.32 -4.86
CA PHE A 71 14.65 4.81 -5.59
C PHE A 71 14.73 4.53 -7.09
N PHE A 72 15.92 4.61 -7.69
CA PHE A 72 16.12 4.32 -9.11
C PHE A 72 15.90 2.83 -9.39
N ARG A 73 16.39 1.95 -8.51
CA ARG A 73 16.11 0.51 -8.60
C ARG A 73 14.60 0.23 -8.56
N ASP A 74 13.90 0.85 -7.62
CA ASP A 74 12.45 0.66 -7.51
C ASP A 74 11.70 1.26 -8.73
N ALA A 75 12.18 2.35 -9.32
CA ALA A 75 11.65 2.91 -10.57
C ALA A 75 11.81 1.92 -11.74
N ASP A 76 13.00 1.36 -11.93
CA ASP A 76 13.28 0.42 -13.01
C ASP A 76 12.48 -0.88 -12.88
N THR A 77 12.23 -1.34 -11.65
CA THR A 77 11.31 -2.45 -11.39
C THR A 77 9.87 -2.06 -11.72
N THR A 78 9.43 -0.86 -11.33
CA THR A 78 8.05 -0.37 -11.54
C THR A 78 7.67 -0.28 -13.02
N GLU A 79 8.61 -0.03 -13.93
CA GLU A 79 8.33 -0.04 -15.38
C GLU A 79 8.16 -1.46 -15.96
N LYS A 80 8.74 -2.46 -15.29
CA LYS A 80 8.81 -3.84 -15.79
C LYS A 80 7.69 -4.73 -15.27
N VAL A 81 7.00 -4.36 -14.20
CA VAL A 81 5.90 -5.16 -13.63
C VAL A 81 4.70 -5.21 -14.58
N ASP A 82 3.89 -6.25 -14.41
CA ASP A 82 2.64 -6.41 -15.15
C ASP A 82 1.52 -5.56 -14.54
N LEU A 83 1.49 -5.49 -13.20
CA LEU A 83 0.58 -4.61 -12.45
C LEU A 83 1.07 -4.38 -11.02
N ILE A 84 0.41 -3.46 -10.34
CA ILE A 84 0.64 -3.18 -8.92
C ILE A 84 -0.71 -3.11 -8.19
N LEU A 85 -0.83 -3.85 -7.09
CA LEU A 85 -1.91 -3.71 -6.12
C LEU A 85 -1.42 -2.83 -4.96
N PHE A 86 -2.01 -1.66 -4.78
CA PHE A 86 -1.79 -0.82 -3.61
C PHE A 86 -2.79 -1.19 -2.51
N ILE A 87 -2.30 -1.27 -1.27
CA ILE A 87 -3.10 -1.54 -0.06
C ILE A 87 -2.72 -0.51 0.99
N GLY A 88 -3.68 0.22 1.54
CA GLY A 88 -3.37 1.28 2.49
C GLY A 88 -4.44 1.53 3.56
N LEU A 89 -4.09 2.41 4.49
CA LEU A 89 -4.93 2.92 5.57
C LEU A 89 -5.54 4.26 5.19
N GLU A 90 -6.82 4.26 4.81
CA GLU A 90 -7.57 5.48 4.48
C GLU A 90 -8.58 5.78 5.58
N LYS A 91 -8.62 7.04 6.05
CA LYS A 91 -9.57 7.51 7.08
C LYS A 91 -9.64 6.57 8.30
N TRP A 92 -8.48 6.04 8.66
CA TRP A 92 -8.37 5.07 9.74
C TRP A 92 -8.62 5.75 11.10
N TYR A 93 -9.05 4.94 12.05
CA TYR A 93 -9.27 5.34 13.44
C TYR A 93 -8.68 4.27 14.36
N PRO A 94 -8.11 4.60 15.53
CA PRO A 94 -7.58 3.60 16.43
C PRO A 94 -8.69 2.66 16.94
N PRO A 95 -8.36 1.43 17.36
CA PRO A 95 -9.34 0.48 17.89
C PRO A 95 -9.89 0.86 19.28
N MET A 96 -9.46 2.00 19.85
CA MET A 96 -9.90 2.51 21.15
C MET A 96 -9.55 1.60 22.33
N TYR A 97 -8.33 1.06 22.33
CA TYR A 97 -7.85 0.18 23.40
C TYR A 97 -7.11 0.91 24.53
N ASP A 98 -6.73 2.18 24.35
CA ASP A 98 -5.90 2.93 25.29
C ASP A 98 -4.62 2.17 25.70
N CYS A 99 -4.00 1.49 24.73
CA CYS A 99 -2.97 0.49 24.98
C CYS A 99 -1.54 1.05 25.17
N GLY A 100 -1.31 2.36 25.00
CA GLY A 100 0.02 2.95 25.13
C GLY A 100 1.01 2.67 23.99
N ALA A 101 0.69 1.79 23.03
CA ALA A 101 1.65 1.35 22.01
C ALA A 101 2.18 2.47 21.10
N CYS A 102 1.44 3.57 20.96
CA CYS A 102 1.84 4.74 20.18
C CYS A 102 2.49 5.85 21.04
N GLY A 103 2.74 5.60 22.33
CA GLY A 103 3.34 6.55 23.27
C GLY A 103 2.36 7.46 24.01
N TYR A 104 1.06 7.37 23.74
CA TYR A 104 0.01 8.15 24.40
C TYR A 104 -0.80 7.30 25.39
N GLY A 105 -1.24 7.89 26.50
CA GLY A 105 -1.99 7.19 27.55
C GLY A 105 -3.39 6.77 27.11
N THR A 106 -4.01 7.49 26.17
CA THR A 106 -5.30 7.10 25.57
C THR A 106 -5.32 7.31 24.05
N CYS A 107 -6.19 6.58 23.35
CA CYS A 107 -6.45 6.77 21.92
C CYS A 107 -7.03 8.16 21.63
N ASN A 108 -7.84 8.70 22.53
CA ASN A 108 -8.38 10.06 22.39
C ASN A 108 -7.30 11.13 22.55
N GLU A 109 -6.35 10.93 23.48
CA GLU A 109 -5.18 11.79 23.60
C GLU A 109 -4.35 11.78 22.31
N PHE A 110 -4.04 10.58 21.78
CA PHE A 110 -3.39 10.44 20.48
C PHE A 110 -4.15 11.19 19.38
N LEU A 111 -5.47 11.03 19.26
CA LEU A 111 -6.26 11.68 18.21
C LEU A 111 -6.31 13.21 18.33
N ARG A 112 -6.23 13.75 19.55
CA ARG A 112 -6.17 15.20 19.79
C ARG A 112 -4.78 15.78 19.53
N ALA A 113 -3.75 15.01 19.84
CA ALA A 113 -2.35 15.42 19.71
C ALA A 113 -1.79 15.19 18.30
N ALA A 114 -2.30 14.18 17.58
CA ALA A 114 -1.90 13.87 16.23
C ALA A 114 -2.09 15.12 15.35
N PRO A 115 -1.01 15.63 14.72
CA PRO A 115 -1.11 16.81 13.87
C PRO A 115 -2.12 16.60 12.73
N VAL A 116 -2.76 17.67 12.28
CA VAL A 116 -3.55 17.62 11.05
C VAL A 116 -2.57 17.47 9.89
N HIS A 117 -2.44 16.26 9.33
CA HIS A 117 -1.39 15.92 8.35
C HIS A 117 -1.64 16.40 6.91
N HIS A 118 -2.43 17.44 6.74
CA HIS A 118 -2.71 18.06 5.45
C HIS A 118 -2.28 19.52 5.43
N THR A 119 -1.12 19.83 6.03
CA THR A 119 -0.46 21.13 5.87
C THR A 119 0.32 21.16 4.56
N GLU A 120 0.82 22.34 4.16
CA GLU A 120 1.59 22.47 2.93
C GLU A 120 2.94 21.72 3.02
N GLU A 121 3.55 21.66 4.20
CA GLU A 121 4.83 20.99 4.44
C GLU A 121 4.72 19.46 4.34
N SER A 122 3.58 18.87 4.74
CA SER A 122 3.39 17.42 4.69
C SER A 122 3.10 16.90 3.27
N ARG A 123 2.87 17.79 2.29
CA ARG A 123 2.62 17.42 0.89
C ARG A 123 3.81 16.71 0.24
N ASP A 124 5.04 16.95 0.70
CA ASP A 124 6.26 16.33 0.19
C ASP A 124 6.74 15.12 1.03
N TRP A 125 6.01 14.77 2.10
CA TRP A 125 6.29 13.57 2.89
C TRP A 125 5.77 12.34 2.16
N GLU A 126 6.49 11.23 2.29
CA GLU A 126 6.10 9.96 1.66
C GLU A 126 4.75 9.46 2.20
N PHE A 127 4.54 9.59 3.52
CA PHE A 127 3.33 9.16 4.23
C PHE A 127 2.95 10.17 5.32
N LEU A 128 1.67 10.15 5.71
CA LEU A 128 1.09 11.05 6.69
C LEU A 128 0.94 10.34 8.04
N GLY A 129 2.01 10.38 8.84
CA GLY A 129 1.98 9.91 10.22
C GLY A 129 2.16 11.04 11.23
N PRO A 130 1.94 10.77 12.54
CA PRO A 130 1.87 9.44 13.14
C PRO A 130 0.60 8.63 12.86
N ILE A 131 0.77 7.31 12.83
CA ILE A 131 -0.31 6.34 12.69
C ILE A 131 -0.35 5.46 13.94
N CYS A 132 -1.57 5.06 14.34
CA CYS A 132 -1.74 4.12 15.43
C CYS A 132 -0.97 2.82 15.12
N GLN A 133 -0.08 2.40 16.04
CA GLN A 133 0.74 1.21 15.85
C GLN A 133 -0.09 -0.06 15.61
N ILE A 134 -1.27 -0.16 16.22
CA ILE A 134 -2.19 -1.27 15.97
C ILE A 134 -2.75 -1.25 14.55
N ARG A 135 -2.97 -0.06 13.96
CA ARG A 135 -3.36 0.04 12.54
C ARG A 135 -2.22 -0.29 11.59
N CYS A 136 -0.98 0.03 11.94
CA CYS A 136 0.18 -0.45 11.18
C CYS A 136 0.25 -1.99 11.16
N ILE A 137 -0.05 -2.63 12.30
CA ILE A 137 -0.15 -4.10 12.38
C ILE A 137 -1.31 -4.61 11.51
N ASP A 138 -2.50 -4.03 11.62
CA ASP A 138 -3.66 -4.41 10.80
C ASP A 138 -3.36 -4.29 9.29
N LEU A 139 -2.66 -3.23 8.87
CA LEU A 139 -2.19 -3.07 7.48
C LEU A 139 -1.20 -4.17 7.10
N GLY A 140 -0.24 -4.48 7.98
CA GLY A 140 0.70 -5.58 7.76
C GLY A 140 0.01 -6.94 7.59
N ILE A 141 -1.04 -7.21 8.36
CA ILE A 141 -1.87 -8.42 8.23
C ILE A 141 -2.61 -8.44 6.89
N ALA A 142 -3.16 -7.31 6.45
CA ALA A 142 -3.83 -7.17 5.16
C ALA A 142 -2.86 -7.43 3.98
N VAL A 143 -1.69 -6.79 4.02
CA VAL A 143 -0.62 -6.98 3.02
C VAL A 143 -0.12 -8.43 3.03
N GLY A 144 0.12 -9.01 4.20
CA GLY A 144 0.58 -10.39 4.35
C GLY A 144 -0.42 -11.40 3.79
N SER A 145 -1.73 -11.16 4.01
CA SER A 145 -2.81 -12.00 3.48
C SER A 145 -2.87 -11.93 1.95
N ALA A 146 -2.77 -10.74 1.37
CA ALA A 146 -2.68 -10.54 -0.08
C ALA A 146 -1.44 -11.20 -0.69
N ALA A 147 -0.26 -10.99 -0.10
CA ALA A 147 1.00 -11.58 -0.57
C ALA A 147 0.99 -13.11 -0.50
N LYS A 148 0.42 -13.69 0.57
CA LYS A 148 0.22 -15.14 0.69
C LYS A 148 -0.67 -15.66 -0.43
N LEU A 149 -1.78 -14.98 -0.74
CA LEU A 149 -2.68 -15.39 -1.82
C LEU A 149 -2.03 -15.34 -3.20
N ALA A 150 -1.26 -14.28 -3.48
CA ALA A 150 -0.50 -14.20 -4.72
C ALA A 150 0.50 -15.37 -4.84
N SER A 151 1.22 -15.67 -3.75
CA SER A 151 2.14 -16.81 -3.69
C SER A 151 1.44 -18.16 -3.88
N MET A 152 0.23 -18.35 -3.34
CA MET A 152 -0.56 -19.58 -3.56
C MET A 152 -1.00 -19.76 -5.02
N ASN A 153 -0.99 -18.68 -5.82
CA ASN A 153 -1.28 -18.70 -7.25
C ASN A 153 -0.01 -18.54 -8.10
N ASN A 154 1.17 -18.73 -7.50
CA ASN A 154 2.47 -18.64 -8.17
C ASN A 154 2.71 -17.31 -8.92
N VAL A 155 2.10 -16.22 -8.46
CA VAL A 155 2.41 -14.88 -8.97
C VAL A 155 3.56 -14.31 -8.16
N ASP A 156 4.63 -13.92 -8.85
CA ASP A 156 5.77 -13.27 -8.21
C ASP A 156 5.33 -11.90 -7.69
N THR A 157 5.65 -11.62 -6.42
CA THR A 157 5.29 -10.34 -5.81
C THR A 157 6.40 -9.74 -4.94
N ARG A 158 6.37 -8.41 -4.81
CA ARG A 158 7.26 -7.66 -3.90
C ARG A 158 6.48 -6.56 -3.19
N CYS A 159 6.54 -6.55 -1.86
CA CYS A 159 6.02 -5.46 -1.04
C CYS A 159 6.98 -4.26 -1.06
N GLN A 160 6.52 -3.09 -1.49
CA GLN A 160 7.33 -1.89 -1.66
C GLN A 160 6.59 -0.65 -1.12
N THR A 161 7.15 0.00 -0.09
CA THR A 161 6.59 1.24 0.47
C THR A 161 6.93 2.47 -0.38
N ARG A 162 8.12 2.55 -1.00
CA ARG A 162 8.49 3.70 -1.84
C ARG A 162 7.59 3.85 -3.08
N VAL A 163 7.20 2.73 -3.70
CA VAL A 163 6.26 2.73 -4.82
C VAL A 163 4.86 3.18 -4.37
N ALA A 164 4.44 2.78 -3.16
CA ALA A 164 3.19 3.27 -2.58
C ALA A 164 3.24 4.76 -2.21
N ALA A 165 4.38 5.26 -1.75
CA ALA A 165 4.57 6.70 -1.53
C ALA A 165 4.38 7.48 -2.83
N ALA A 166 4.96 7.00 -3.95
CA ALA A 166 4.73 7.57 -5.27
C ALA A 166 3.24 7.60 -5.63
N ALA A 167 2.53 6.49 -5.41
CA ALA A 167 1.10 6.39 -5.69
C ALA A 167 0.27 7.39 -4.85
N ARG A 168 0.61 7.55 -3.56
CA ARG A 168 -0.02 8.56 -2.70
C ARG A 168 0.20 9.97 -3.24
N HIS A 169 1.44 10.32 -3.61
CA HIS A 169 1.76 11.64 -4.16
C HIS A 169 1.08 11.93 -5.50
N LEU A 170 0.87 10.91 -6.33
CA LEU A 170 0.17 11.03 -7.60
C LEU A 170 -1.37 10.98 -7.46
N GLY A 171 -1.89 10.80 -6.25
CA GLY A 171 -3.34 10.71 -5.99
C GLY A 171 -3.98 9.41 -6.48
N ILE A 172 -3.19 8.34 -6.67
CA ILE A 172 -3.66 7.01 -7.10
C ILE A 172 -4.27 6.24 -5.92
N ILE A 173 -3.74 6.48 -4.72
CA ILE A 173 -4.27 5.95 -3.45
C ILE A 173 -4.36 7.11 -2.46
N HIS A 174 -5.43 7.18 -1.67
CA HIS A 174 -5.69 8.28 -0.74
C HIS A 174 -5.29 7.98 0.70
N SER A 175 -4.72 6.81 0.93
CA SER A 175 -4.26 6.32 2.23
C SER A 175 -3.10 7.13 2.83
N ASP A 176 -3.13 7.28 4.15
CA ASP A 176 -2.08 7.95 4.93
C ASP A 176 -0.77 7.13 4.95
N LEU A 177 -0.91 5.80 4.97
CA LEU A 177 0.16 4.82 4.82
C LEU A 177 -0.30 3.70 3.90
N ALA A 178 0.57 3.30 2.98
CA ALA A 178 0.27 2.26 2.02
C ALA A 178 1.49 1.40 1.71
N VAL A 179 1.22 0.22 1.15
CA VAL A 179 2.20 -0.71 0.62
C VAL A 179 1.78 -1.10 -0.79
N ALA A 180 2.73 -1.09 -1.72
CA ALA A 180 2.53 -1.58 -3.06
C ALA A 180 2.92 -3.06 -3.08
N LEU A 181 2.03 -3.91 -3.54
CA LEU A 181 2.32 -5.28 -3.92
C LEU A 181 2.52 -5.27 -5.45
N SER A 182 3.76 -5.08 -5.87
CA SER A 182 4.16 -5.18 -7.27
C SER A 182 4.06 -6.64 -7.71
N MET A 183 3.39 -6.91 -8.84
CA MET A 183 3.09 -8.27 -9.29
C MET A 183 3.60 -8.49 -10.72
N SER A 184 4.18 -9.66 -10.98
CA SER A 184 4.60 -10.03 -12.33
C SER A 184 4.48 -11.53 -12.59
N VAL A 185 4.28 -11.88 -13.86
CA VAL A 185 4.40 -13.24 -14.38
C VAL A 185 5.34 -13.22 -15.57
N SER A 186 6.55 -13.73 -15.34
CA SER A 186 7.62 -13.81 -16.32
C SER A 186 8.37 -15.12 -16.18
N HIS A 187 9.15 -15.50 -17.21
CA HIS A 187 9.93 -16.73 -17.17
C HIS A 187 10.98 -16.77 -16.03
N LYS A 188 11.49 -15.59 -15.64
CA LYS A 188 12.36 -15.39 -14.47
C LYS A 188 11.77 -14.28 -13.63
N ASN A 189 11.72 -14.48 -12.31
CA ASN A 189 11.26 -13.48 -11.36
C ASN A 189 12.09 -12.19 -11.48
N ILE A 190 11.43 -11.07 -11.76
CA ILE A 190 12.08 -9.76 -11.99
C ILE A 190 12.53 -9.04 -10.71
N PHE A 191 12.19 -9.58 -9.53
CA PHE A 191 12.49 -9.00 -8.23
C PHE A 191 13.83 -9.49 -7.64
N PHE A 192 14.48 -10.48 -8.26
CA PHE A 192 15.75 -11.11 -7.86
C PHE A 192 16.76 -11.13 -9.01
#